data_AF-A0A212T4X1-F1
#
_entry.id   AF-A0A212T4X1-F1
#
_cell.length_a   1.000
_cell.length_b   1.000
_cell.length_c   1.000
_cell.angle_alpha   90.00
_cell.angle_beta   90.00
_cell.angle_gamma   90.00
#
_symmetry.space_group_name_H-M   'P 1'
#
loop_
_entity.id
_entity.type
_entity.pdbx_description
1 polymer ?
#
loop_
_entity_poly.entity_id
_entity_poly.type
_entity_poly.pdbx_seq_one_letter_code
_entity_poly.pdbx_strand_id
1 'polypeptide(L)'
;MASVEVNQDELMRLLRSVARKDRQAFQQLYSQVAARMFGLCVTLASHRELAEEAIQESFIQIWHHAGEYHRDRGAPLAWMMTIARYRTLDLMRARKVRQTSGDEHLEQVEDKRGGPLDDSLRASGSAQLTGCLEELSDVQRDSILLAYYRGFTHDELSETLNSPVGTVKSWIRRGLMALKGCLER
;
A
#
# COMPACT_ATOMS: atom_id res chain seq x y z
N MET A 1 21.06 3.32 -0.94
CA MET A 1 20.92 2.00 -0.29
C MET A 1 20.41 1.03 -1.33
N ALA A 2 21.20 0.00 -1.65
CA ALA A 2 20.86 -0.97 -2.68
C ALA A 2 19.52 -1.64 -2.39
N SER A 3 18.61 -1.59 -3.36
CA SER A 3 17.37 -2.37 -3.35
C SER A 3 17.75 -3.86 -3.32
N VAL A 4 17.83 -4.46 -2.14
CA VAL A 4 18.04 -5.91 -2.00
C VAL A 4 16.92 -6.60 -2.75
N GLU A 5 17.16 -7.18 -3.92
CA GLU A 5 16.09 -7.87 -4.65
C GLU A 5 15.50 -8.96 -3.76
N VAL A 6 14.20 -8.85 -3.46
CA VAL A 6 13.53 -9.83 -2.63
C VAL A 6 13.15 -11.00 -3.52
N ASN A 7 13.76 -12.15 -3.22
CA ASN A 7 13.55 -13.38 -3.95
C ASN A 7 12.11 -13.89 -3.72
N GLN A 8 11.27 -13.83 -4.76
CA GLN A 8 9.87 -14.20 -4.66
C GLN A 8 9.67 -15.71 -4.45
N ASP A 9 10.53 -16.57 -5.00
CA ASP A 9 10.43 -18.02 -4.82
C ASP A 9 10.83 -18.44 -3.39
N GLU A 10 11.80 -17.74 -2.79
CA GLU A 10 12.14 -17.85 -1.37
C GLU A 10 10.94 -17.51 -0.49
N LEU A 11 10.33 -16.32 -0.70
CA LEU A 11 9.16 -15.90 0.06
C LEU A 11 8.00 -16.88 -0.09
N MET A 12 7.79 -17.43 -1.29
CA MET A 12 6.76 -18.44 -1.52
C MET A 12 7.00 -19.71 -0.70
N ARG A 13 8.24 -20.18 -0.64
CA ARG A 13 8.60 -21.35 0.17
C ARG A 13 8.38 -21.06 1.66
N LEU A 14 8.78 -19.89 2.13
CA LEU A 14 8.58 -19.46 3.51
C LEU A 14 7.09 -19.41 3.85
N LEU A 15 6.25 -18.79 3.01
CA LEU A 15 4.80 -18.75 3.22
C LEU A 15 4.18 -20.16 3.32
N ARG A 16 4.62 -21.11 2.49
CA ARG A 16 4.15 -22.52 2.58
C ARG A 16 4.56 -23.18 3.90
N SER A 17 5.72 -22.86 4.44
CA SER A 17 6.12 -23.33 5.78
C SER A 17 5.35 -22.63 6.89
N VAL A 18 5.10 -21.32 6.78
CA VAL A 18 4.26 -20.56 7.72
C VAL A 18 2.83 -21.10 7.75
N ALA A 19 2.27 -21.51 6.61
CA ALA A 19 0.96 -22.16 6.53
C ALA A 19 0.90 -23.46 7.38
N ARG A 20 2.05 -24.13 7.57
CA ARG A 20 2.22 -25.30 8.42
C ARG A 20 2.63 -24.96 9.86
N LYS A 21 2.51 -23.68 10.25
CA LYS A 21 2.84 -23.14 11.58
C LYS A 21 4.32 -23.29 11.97
N ASP A 22 5.21 -23.26 10.98
CA ASP A 22 6.65 -23.18 11.20
C ASP A 22 7.06 -21.78 11.69
N ARG A 23 7.46 -21.69 12.96
CA ARG A 23 7.90 -20.44 13.61
C ARG A 23 9.22 -19.92 13.05
N GLN A 24 10.14 -20.81 12.67
CA GLN A 24 11.44 -20.40 12.13
C GLN A 24 11.26 -19.81 10.73
N ALA A 25 10.41 -20.41 9.91
CA ALA A 25 10.05 -19.86 8.61
C ALA A 25 9.37 -18.48 8.75
N PHE A 26 8.51 -18.30 9.75
CA PHE A 26 7.88 -17.01 10.02
C PHE A 26 8.88 -15.93 10.44
N GLN A 27 9.85 -16.26 11.29
CA GLN A 27 10.91 -15.34 11.68
C GLN A 27 11.78 -14.93 10.48
N GLN A 28 12.12 -15.89 9.60
CA GLN A 28 12.86 -15.60 8.37
C GLN A 28 12.05 -14.71 7.44
N LEU A 29 10.76 -15.02 7.23
CA LEU A 29 9.86 -14.20 6.43
C LEU A 29 9.82 -12.76 6.97
N TYR A 30 9.58 -12.60 8.28
CA TYR A 30 9.57 -11.32 8.96
C TYR A 30 10.86 -10.53 8.70
N SER A 31 12.03 -11.15 8.93
CA SER A 31 13.32 -10.50 8.74
C SER A 31 13.55 -9.96 7.32
N GLN A 32 12.97 -10.60 6.30
CA GLN A 32 13.13 -10.20 4.90
C GLN A 32 12.19 -9.07 4.48
N VAL A 33 10.99 -8.99 5.04
CA VAL A 33 9.92 -8.12 4.51
C VAL A 33 9.44 -7.04 5.48
N ALA A 34 9.69 -7.17 6.78
CA ALA A 34 9.17 -6.27 7.80
C ALA A 34 9.57 -4.81 7.56
N ALA A 35 10.83 -4.54 7.19
CA ALA A 35 11.30 -3.18 6.92
C ALA A 35 10.54 -2.50 5.76
N ARG A 36 10.20 -3.27 4.71
CA ARG A 36 9.48 -2.75 3.53
C ARG A 36 8.01 -2.49 3.84
N MET A 37 7.37 -3.47 4.49
CA MET A 37 5.98 -3.33 4.91
C MET A 37 5.84 -2.18 5.92
N PHE A 38 6.77 -2.05 6.87
CA PHE A 38 6.78 -0.95 7.83
C PHE A 38 6.98 0.41 7.15
N GLY A 39 7.89 0.51 6.18
CA GLY A 39 8.06 1.72 5.37
C GLY A 39 6.75 2.16 4.71
N LEU A 40 6.01 1.22 4.09
CA LEU A 40 4.68 1.49 3.54
C LEU A 40 3.70 1.99 4.61
N CYS A 41 3.63 1.31 5.77
CA CYS A 41 2.75 1.71 6.86
C CYS A 41 3.03 3.14 7.34
N VAL A 42 4.31 3.51 7.45
CA VAL A 42 4.73 4.88 7.84
C VAL A 42 4.32 5.90 6.79
N THR A 43 4.53 5.61 5.50
CA THR A 43 4.13 6.50 4.40
C THR A 43 2.63 6.75 4.38
N LEU A 44 1.80 5.74 4.69
CA LEU A 44 0.34 5.88 4.69
C LEU A 44 -0.19 6.52 5.98
N ALA A 45 0.24 6.04 7.15
CA ALA A 45 -0.36 6.41 8.43
C ALA A 45 -0.02 7.82 8.91
N SER A 46 1.07 8.42 8.41
CA SER A 46 1.64 9.71 8.86
C SER A 46 2.07 9.77 10.35
N HIS A 47 1.64 8.82 11.19
CA HIS A 47 2.04 8.65 12.58
C HIS A 47 2.70 7.30 12.81
N ARG A 48 3.83 7.30 13.51
CA ARG A 48 4.62 6.09 13.76
C ARG A 48 3.87 5.02 14.57
N GLU A 49 3.11 5.42 15.58
CA GLU A 49 2.37 4.50 16.45
C GLU A 49 1.37 3.64 15.67
N LEU A 50 0.60 4.26 14.77
CA LEU A 50 -0.34 3.55 13.89
C LEU A 50 0.39 2.60 12.93
N ALA A 51 1.57 2.98 12.45
CA ALA A 51 2.37 2.12 11.59
C ALA A 51 2.88 0.88 12.34
N GLU A 52 3.26 1.04 13.62
CA GLU A 52 3.68 -0.06 14.49
C GLU A 52 2.52 -1.02 14.83
N GLU A 53 1.32 -0.49 15.09
CA GLU A 53 0.11 -1.31 15.27
C GLU A 53 -0.24 -2.05 13.96
N ALA A 54 -0.23 -1.34 12.82
CA ALA A 54 -0.54 -1.91 11.52
C ALA A 54 0.39 -3.07 11.16
N ILE A 55 1.71 -2.91 11.36
CA ILE A 55 2.67 -3.96 11.00
C ILE A 55 2.51 -5.20 11.89
N GLN A 56 2.26 -5.03 13.18
CA GLN A 56 2.01 -6.15 14.11
C GLN A 56 0.80 -6.95 13.66
N GLU A 57 -0.33 -6.28 13.43
CA GLU A 57 -1.56 -6.95 13.00
C GLU A 57 -1.44 -7.58 11.61
N SER A 58 -0.69 -6.96 10.70
CA SER A 58 -0.43 -7.52 9.37
C SER A 58 0.32 -8.84 9.46
N PHE A 59 1.32 -8.94 10.34
CA PHE A 59 2.06 -10.19 10.53
C PHE A 59 1.23 -11.26 11.22
N ILE A 60 0.32 -10.88 12.13
CA ILE A 60 -0.69 -11.80 12.69
C ILE A 60 -1.57 -12.34 11.56
N GLN A 61 -2.11 -11.48 10.70
CA GLN A 61 -2.91 -11.91 9.54
C GLN A 61 -2.12 -12.82 8.61
N ILE A 62 -0.87 -12.50 8.29
CA ILE A 62 0.00 -13.37 7.47
C ILE A 62 0.18 -14.74 8.12
N TRP A 63 0.43 -14.81 9.44
CA TRP A 63 0.56 -16.08 10.16
C TRP A 63 -0.71 -16.95 10.07
N HIS A 64 -1.89 -16.33 10.14
CA HIS A 64 -3.16 -17.03 10.06
C HIS A 64 -3.56 -17.43 8.64
N HIS A 65 -3.28 -16.58 7.65
CA HIS A 65 -3.78 -16.69 6.28
C HIS A 65 -2.73 -17.09 5.24
N ALA A 66 -1.49 -17.42 5.64
CA ALA A 66 -0.45 -17.84 4.71
C ALA A 66 -0.85 -19.03 3.81
N GLY A 67 -1.74 -19.91 4.28
CA GLY A 67 -2.27 -21.03 3.50
C GLY A 67 -3.23 -20.62 2.37
N GLU A 68 -3.78 -19.41 2.41
CA GLU A 68 -4.68 -18.87 1.38
C GLU A 68 -3.91 -18.18 0.23
N TYR A 69 -2.59 -18.03 0.38
CA TYR A 69 -1.76 -17.49 -0.68
C TYR A 69 -1.63 -18.51 -1.82
N HIS A 70 -1.95 -18.05 -3.04
CA HIS A 70 -1.80 -18.81 -4.26
C HIS A 70 -1.03 -17.98 -5.31
N ARG A 71 -0.22 -18.65 -6.14
CA ARG A 71 0.70 -17.99 -7.11
C ARG A 71 -0.04 -17.18 -8.18
N ASP A 72 -1.27 -17.57 -8.50
CA ASP A 72 -2.18 -16.86 -9.42
C ASP A 72 -2.64 -15.49 -8.89
N ARG A 73 -2.59 -15.26 -7.56
CA ARG A 73 -2.92 -13.97 -6.93
C ARG A 73 -1.79 -12.94 -6.99
N GLY A 74 -0.66 -13.28 -7.60
CA GLY A 74 0.50 -12.40 -7.78
C GLY A 74 1.68 -12.74 -6.87
N ALA A 75 2.70 -11.89 -6.90
CA ALA A 75 3.95 -12.11 -6.18
C ALA A 75 3.73 -12.12 -4.65
N PRO A 76 4.41 -13.01 -3.88
CA PRO A 76 4.28 -13.09 -2.43
C PRO A 76 4.47 -11.75 -1.71
N LEU A 77 5.47 -10.97 -2.14
CA LEU A 77 5.71 -9.65 -1.55
C LEU A 77 4.52 -8.71 -1.77
N ALA A 78 3.95 -8.70 -2.98
CA ALA A 78 2.81 -7.84 -3.30
C ALA A 78 1.56 -8.21 -2.47
N TRP A 79 1.33 -9.51 -2.24
CA TRP A 79 0.25 -9.98 -1.39
C TRP A 79 0.43 -9.51 0.07
N MET A 80 1.62 -9.66 0.65
CA MET A 80 1.91 -9.18 2.01
C MET A 80 1.83 -7.65 2.11
N MET A 81 2.30 -6.91 1.11
CA MET A 81 2.18 -5.45 1.07
C MET A 81 0.71 -4.99 0.98
N THR A 82 -0.14 -5.77 0.31
CA THR A 82 -1.59 -5.51 0.25
C THR A 82 -2.25 -5.70 1.60
N ILE A 83 -1.88 -6.74 2.35
CA ILE A 83 -2.33 -6.95 3.74
C ILE A 83 -1.95 -5.74 4.61
N ALA A 84 -0.67 -5.34 4.58
CA ALA A 84 -0.19 -4.17 5.32
C ALA A 84 -0.97 -2.91 4.97
N ARG A 85 -1.14 -2.65 3.67
CA ARG A 85 -1.90 -1.51 3.17
C ARG A 85 -3.32 -1.47 3.76
N TYR A 86 -4.08 -2.55 3.62
CA TYR A 86 -5.47 -2.57 4.08
C TYR A 86 -5.55 -2.40 5.59
N ARG A 87 -4.66 -3.07 6.35
CA ARG A 87 -4.63 -2.91 7.80
C ARG A 87 -4.33 -1.47 8.23
N THR A 88 -3.36 -0.81 7.60
CA THR A 88 -3.04 0.59 7.90
C THR A 88 -4.25 1.50 7.63
N LEU A 89 -4.92 1.34 6.49
CA LEU A 89 -6.11 2.13 6.17
C LEU A 89 -7.25 1.91 7.15
N ASP A 90 -7.50 0.67 7.54
CA ASP A 90 -8.57 0.34 8.47
C ASP A 90 -8.32 0.97 9.84
N LEU A 91 -7.07 0.96 10.32
CA LEU A 91 -6.67 1.64 11.55
C LEU A 91 -6.82 3.17 11.46
N MET A 92 -6.42 3.78 10.33
CA MET A 92 -6.60 5.22 10.09
C MET A 92 -8.08 5.61 10.15
N ARG A 93 -8.96 4.81 9.55
CA ARG A 93 -10.42 5.04 9.59
C ARG A 93 -10.97 4.88 10.99
N ALA A 94 -10.59 3.83 11.71
CA ALA A 94 -11.03 3.61 13.09
C ALA A 94 -10.58 4.74 14.04
N ARG A 95 -9.41 5.35 13.81
CA ARG A 95 -8.96 6.54 14.54
C ARG A 95 -9.79 7.78 14.19
N LYS A 96 -10.04 8.02 12.89
CA LYS A 96 -10.88 9.15 12.44
C LYS A 96 -12.29 9.09 13.03
N VAL A 97 -12.93 7.92 13.01
CA VAL A 97 -14.27 7.73 13.61
C VAL A 97 -14.25 8.04 15.10
N ARG A 98 -13.26 7.52 15.86
CA ARG A 98 -13.11 7.81 17.30
C ARG A 98 -12.93 9.30 17.59
N GLN A 99 -12.14 10.00 16.77
CA GLN A 99 -11.95 11.45 16.89
C GLN A 99 -13.21 12.25 16.55
N THR A 100 -14.09 11.76 15.67
CA THR A 100 -15.35 12.43 15.34
C THR A 100 -16.49 12.13 16.31
N SER A 101 -16.39 11.06 17.11
CA SER A 101 -17.44 10.63 18.07
C SER A 101 -17.19 11.08 19.52
N GLY A 102 -16.01 11.63 19.81
CA GLY A 102 -15.67 12.24 21.11
C GLY A 102 -15.20 13.68 20.88
N ASP A 103 -15.85 14.62 21.54
CA ASP A 103 -15.56 16.05 21.46
C ASP A 103 -14.08 16.36 21.84
N GLU A 104 -13.52 17.37 21.18
CA GLU A 104 -12.18 17.98 21.40
C GLU A 104 -10.90 17.15 21.16
N HIS A 105 -10.43 17.11 19.91
CA HIS A 105 -9.18 17.78 19.47
C HIS A 105 -9.06 17.58 17.95
N LEU A 106 -9.48 18.58 17.18
CA LEU A 106 -9.23 18.61 15.74
C LEU A 106 -7.73 18.88 15.52
N GLU A 107 -6.91 17.83 15.59
CA GLU A 107 -5.72 17.81 14.74
C GLU A 107 -6.25 17.80 13.31
N GLN A 108 -6.34 18.99 12.73
CA GLN A 108 -6.61 19.19 11.31
C GLN A 108 -5.61 18.31 10.56
N VAL A 109 -6.08 17.18 10.03
CA VAL A 109 -5.44 16.56 8.88
C VAL A 109 -5.57 17.63 7.81
N GLU A 110 -4.49 18.41 7.62
CA GLU A 110 -4.42 19.44 6.61
C GLU A 110 -4.96 18.87 5.31
N ASP A 111 -6.11 19.40 4.89
CA ASP A 111 -6.67 19.24 3.57
C ASP A 111 -5.72 19.93 2.61
N LYS A 112 -4.60 19.28 2.28
CA LYS A 112 -3.70 19.69 1.20
C LYS A 112 -4.40 19.42 -0.12
N ARG A 113 -5.41 20.23 -0.41
CA ARG A 113 -5.92 20.48 -1.75
C ARG A 113 -4.78 21.11 -2.55
N GLY A 114 -4.14 20.31 -3.40
CA GLY A 114 -3.15 20.75 -4.38
C GLY A 114 -1.70 20.85 -3.86
N GLY A 115 -0.79 20.14 -4.53
CA GLY A 115 0.68 20.31 -4.54
C GLY A 115 1.41 20.24 -3.19
N PRO A 116 1.93 19.07 -2.77
CA PRO A 116 3.39 18.77 -2.73
C PRO A 116 3.70 17.28 -2.99
N LEU A 117 2.73 16.52 -3.50
CA LEU A 117 2.85 15.08 -3.76
C LEU A 117 3.91 14.78 -4.84
N ASP A 118 4.03 15.65 -5.84
CA ASP A 118 5.01 15.52 -6.91
C ASP A 118 6.45 15.58 -6.36
N ASP A 119 6.71 16.47 -5.39
CA ASP A 119 8.03 16.57 -4.75
C ASP A 119 8.36 15.38 -3.85
N SER A 120 7.38 14.79 -3.17
CA SER A 120 7.60 13.59 -2.33
C SER A 120 7.80 12.32 -3.17
N LEU A 121 7.06 12.18 -4.29
CA LEU A 121 7.33 11.15 -5.30
C LEU A 121 8.69 11.36 -5.97
N ARG A 122 9.07 12.60 -6.29
CA ARG A 122 10.39 12.94 -6.85
C ARG A 122 11.53 12.67 -5.87
N ALA A 123 11.32 12.89 -4.58
CA ALA A 123 12.32 12.66 -3.54
C ALA A 123 12.47 11.17 -3.14
N SER A 124 11.41 10.36 -3.28
CA SER A 124 11.38 8.96 -2.80
C SER A 124 11.29 7.90 -3.91
N GLY A 125 10.88 8.29 -5.13
CA GLY A 125 10.65 7.41 -6.27
C GLY A 125 11.84 7.33 -7.22
N SER A 126 11.90 6.24 -8.00
CA SER A 126 12.82 6.15 -9.15
C SER A 126 12.45 7.25 -10.16
N ALA A 127 13.43 8.00 -10.67
CA ALA A 127 13.20 8.98 -11.73
C ALA A 127 12.44 8.40 -12.94
N GLN A 128 12.60 7.10 -13.18
CA GLN A 128 11.87 6.34 -14.20
C GLN A 128 10.36 6.25 -13.89
N LEU A 129 9.98 6.01 -12.63
CA LEU A 129 8.57 5.96 -12.22
C LEU A 129 7.91 7.34 -12.38
N THR A 130 8.61 8.40 -12.00
CA THR A 130 8.11 9.77 -12.18
C THR A 130 7.88 10.08 -13.66
N GLY A 131 8.85 9.77 -14.53
CA GLY A 131 8.68 9.92 -15.98
C GLY A 131 7.50 9.11 -16.53
N CYS A 132 7.34 7.86 -16.10
CA CYS A 132 6.20 7.04 -16.52
C CYS A 132 4.84 7.57 -16.02
N LEU A 133 4.79 8.17 -14.82
CA LEU A 133 3.57 8.81 -14.31
C LEU A 133 3.20 10.06 -15.10
N GLU A 134 4.19 10.81 -15.59
CA GLU A 134 4.00 11.99 -16.46
C GLU A 134 3.44 11.60 -17.86
N GLU A 135 3.62 10.35 -18.31
CA GLU A 135 3.02 9.84 -19.56
C GLU A 135 1.53 9.48 -19.45
N LEU A 136 0.98 9.40 -18.24
CA LEU A 136 -0.44 9.07 -18.03
C LEU A 136 -1.33 10.30 -18.24
N SER A 137 -2.59 10.06 -18.62
CA SER A 137 -3.60 11.12 -18.54
C SER A 137 -3.80 11.56 -17.09
N ASP A 138 -4.08 12.84 -16.85
CA ASP A 138 -4.27 13.41 -15.51
C ASP A 138 -5.20 12.57 -14.64
N VAL A 139 -6.34 12.15 -15.18
CA VAL A 139 -7.33 11.36 -14.45
C VAL A 139 -6.79 10.00 -13.99
N GLN A 140 -5.95 9.35 -14.80
CA GLN A 140 -5.31 8.08 -14.43
C GLN A 140 -4.22 8.29 -13.39
N ARG A 141 -3.39 9.31 -13.58
CA ARG A 141 -2.33 9.70 -12.64
C ARG A 141 -2.92 10.04 -11.27
N ASP A 142 -3.91 10.92 -11.23
CA ASP A 142 -4.56 11.36 -9.99
C ASP A 142 -5.28 10.19 -9.30
N SER A 143 -5.99 9.35 -10.05
CA SER A 143 -6.65 8.15 -9.48
C SER A 143 -5.62 7.22 -8.83
N ILE A 144 -4.45 7.03 -9.44
CA ILE A 144 -3.37 6.20 -8.90
C ILE A 144 -2.73 6.85 -7.68
N LEU A 145 -2.40 8.14 -7.75
CA LEU A 145 -1.77 8.85 -6.63
C LEU A 145 -2.68 8.91 -5.41
N LEU A 146 -3.96 9.23 -5.61
CA LEU A 146 -4.94 9.25 -4.52
C LEU A 146 -5.15 7.84 -3.93
N ALA A 147 -5.24 6.80 -4.77
CA ALA A 147 -5.37 5.42 -4.30
C ALA A 147 -4.15 4.93 -3.53
N TYR A 148 -2.95 5.11 -4.07
CA TYR A 148 -1.74 4.45 -3.58
C TYR A 148 -0.91 5.31 -2.64
N TYR A 149 -0.91 6.63 -2.81
CA TYR A 149 -0.16 7.57 -1.96
C TYR A 149 -1.02 8.16 -0.85
N ARG A 150 -2.26 8.58 -1.17
CA ARG A 150 -3.18 9.13 -0.17
C ARG A 150 -4.05 8.08 0.49
N GLY A 151 -4.02 6.85 -0.01
CA GLY A 151 -4.69 5.72 0.61
C GLY A 151 -6.19 5.62 0.35
N PHE A 152 -6.76 6.43 -0.55
CA PHE A 152 -8.20 6.44 -0.81
C PHE A 152 -8.69 5.07 -1.32
N THR A 153 -9.88 4.66 -0.88
CA THR A 153 -10.62 3.53 -1.46
C THR A 153 -11.20 3.89 -2.82
N HIS A 154 -11.65 2.88 -3.56
CA HIS A 154 -12.39 3.11 -4.80
C HIS A 154 -13.68 3.90 -4.58
N ASP A 155 -14.32 3.78 -3.42
CA ASP A 155 -15.55 4.49 -3.10
C ASP A 155 -15.26 5.95 -2.72
N GLU A 156 -14.27 6.21 -1.87
CA GLU A 156 -13.80 7.58 -1.56
C GLU A 156 -13.29 8.30 -2.81
N LEU A 157 -12.62 7.58 -3.72
CA LEU A 157 -12.24 8.12 -5.03
C LEU A 157 -13.44 8.44 -5.91
N SER A 158 -14.47 7.59 -5.87
CA SER A 158 -15.70 7.80 -6.62
C SER A 158 -16.37 9.11 -6.21
N GLU A 159 -16.41 9.38 -4.90
CA GLU A 159 -16.91 10.63 -4.33
C GLU A 159 -15.99 11.81 -4.68
N THR A 160 -14.68 11.66 -4.47
CA THR A 160 -13.70 12.74 -4.67
C THR A 160 -13.58 13.17 -6.13
N LEU A 161 -13.60 12.22 -7.05
CA LEU A 161 -13.50 12.46 -8.49
C LEU A 161 -14.88 12.63 -9.16
N ASN A 162 -15.96 12.63 -8.37
CA ASN A 162 -17.36 12.72 -8.83
C ASN A 162 -17.64 11.80 -10.04
N SER A 163 -17.21 10.55 -9.93
CA SER A 163 -17.20 9.58 -11.03
C SER A 163 -17.59 8.19 -10.51
N PRO A 164 -18.33 7.35 -11.25
CA PRO A 164 -18.73 6.03 -10.76
C PRO A 164 -17.55 5.12 -10.39
N VAL A 165 -17.69 4.33 -9.33
CA VAL A 165 -16.67 3.36 -8.85
C VAL A 165 -16.14 2.46 -9.98
N GLY A 166 -17.00 2.01 -10.89
CA GLY A 166 -16.60 1.19 -12.03
C GLY A 166 -15.64 1.93 -12.98
N THR A 167 -15.88 3.24 -13.19
CA THR A 167 -15.03 4.11 -14.01
C THR A 167 -13.68 4.35 -13.34
N VAL A 168 -13.68 4.66 -12.03
CA VAL A 168 -12.45 4.84 -11.23
C VAL A 168 -11.58 3.57 -11.28
N LYS A 169 -12.17 2.40 -11.05
CA LYS A 169 -11.45 1.11 -11.17
C LYS A 169 -10.87 0.90 -12.56
N SER A 170 -11.60 1.30 -13.61
CA SER A 170 -11.12 1.21 -15.00
C SER A 170 -9.96 2.17 -15.29
N TRP A 171 -9.98 3.39 -14.75
CA TRP A 171 -8.86 4.34 -14.85
C TRP A 171 -7.61 3.83 -14.13
N ILE A 172 -7.74 3.38 -12.88
CA ILE A 172 -6.62 2.80 -12.13
C ILE A 172 -6.04 1.61 -12.88
N ARG A 173 -6.87 0.66 -13.30
CA ARG A 173 -6.41 -0.54 -14.00
C ARG A 173 -5.67 -0.20 -15.30
N ARG A 174 -6.19 0.72 -16.11
CA ARG A 174 -5.54 1.14 -17.37
C ARG A 174 -4.25 1.92 -17.11
N GLY A 175 -4.25 2.82 -16.14
CA GLY A 175 -3.04 3.56 -15.76
C GLY A 175 -1.94 2.63 -15.24
N LEU A 176 -2.28 1.63 -14.41
CA LEU A 176 -1.31 0.63 -13.94
C LEU A 176 -0.75 -0.24 -15.09
N MET A 177 -1.58 -0.61 -16.08
CA MET A 177 -1.09 -1.30 -17.28
C MET A 177 -0.13 -0.43 -18.10
N ALA A 178 -0.45 0.86 -18.27
CA ALA A 178 0.42 1.80 -18.98
C ALA A 178 1.74 2.02 -18.23
N LEU A 179 1.70 2.19 -16.89
CA LEU A 179 2.90 2.27 -16.06
C LEU A 179 3.78 1.04 -16.18
N LYS A 180 3.19 -0.15 -16.11
CA LYS A 180 3.91 -1.40 -16.29
C LYS A 180 4.62 -1.42 -17.65
N GLY A 181 3.90 -1.13 -18.72
CA GLY A 181 4.48 -1.07 -20.06
C GLY A 181 5.60 -0.05 -20.19
N CYS A 182 5.48 1.12 -19.55
CA CYS A 182 6.52 2.14 -19.55
C CYS A 182 7.78 1.71 -18.78
N LEU A 183 7.62 1.08 -17.62
CA LEU A 183 8.72 0.61 -16.76
C LEU A 183 9.47 -0.60 -17.34
N GLU A 184 8.82 -1.38 -18.20
CA GLU A 184 9.41 -2.54 -18.89
C GLU A 184 10.16 -2.16 -20.18
N ARG A 185 10.15 -0.89 -20.58
CA ARG A 185 10.98 -0.36 -21.68
C ARG A 185 12.40 -0.08 -21.20
#